data_AF-A0A4P9J5A4-F1
#
_entry.id   AF-A0A4P9J5A4-F1
#
_cell.length_a   1.000
_cell.length_b   1.000
_cell.length_c   1.000
_cell.angle_alpha   90.00
_cell.angle_beta   90.00
_cell.angle_gamma   90.00
#
_symmetry.space_group_name_H-M   'P 1'
#
loop_
_entity.id
_entity.type
_entity.pdbx_description
1 polymer ?
#
loop_
_entity_poly.entity_id
_entity_poly.type
_entity_poly.pdbx_seq_one_letter_code
_entity_poly.pdbx_strand_id
1 'polypeptide(L)'
;MNLLNSQHFWQFACTLYAKPEQQTTLLALQNQQGKNVNLCLLLLYLDSLNLSVNTQQLNELINVTSDFDTHTLRPLRAARSYLKANQNAISDYATIRAELLSAELKLEKQQQHMLIETVNQLELVKLSEPNNIELYVKAT
;
A
#
# COMPACT_ATOMS: atom_id res chain seq x y z
N MET A 1 -10.21 -0.56 -22.64
CA MET A 1 -9.84 0.24 -21.45
C MET A 1 -8.39 0.68 -21.61
N ASN A 2 -8.04 1.91 -21.22
CA ASN A 2 -6.62 2.28 -21.10
C ASN A 2 -6.07 1.60 -19.84
N LEU A 3 -5.01 0.82 -20.00
CA LEU A 3 -4.34 0.15 -18.88
C LEU A 3 -3.77 1.20 -17.92
N LEU A 4 -4.01 1.01 -16.63
CA LEU A 4 -3.39 1.83 -15.59
C LEU A 4 -1.88 1.57 -15.57
N ASN A 5 -1.11 2.63 -15.36
CA ASN A 5 0.34 2.59 -15.41
C ASN A 5 0.94 2.62 -14.00
N SER A 6 1.86 1.70 -13.72
CA SER A 6 2.47 1.59 -12.38
C SER A 6 3.32 2.79 -11.99
N GLN A 7 3.94 3.48 -12.95
CA GLN A 7 4.71 4.69 -12.67
C GLN A 7 3.80 5.87 -12.32
N HIS A 8 2.66 6.01 -12.99
CA HIS A 8 1.65 7.03 -12.62
C HIS A 8 1.09 6.77 -11.24
N PHE A 9 0.77 5.50 -10.91
CA PHE A 9 0.32 5.14 -9.58
C PHE A 9 1.39 5.43 -8.52
N TRP A 10 2.65 5.07 -8.75
CA TRP A 10 3.74 5.38 -7.83
C TRP A 10 3.88 6.89 -7.57
N GLN A 11 3.81 7.71 -8.63
CA GLN A 11 3.88 9.16 -8.50
C GLN A 11 2.69 9.75 -7.72
N PHE A 12 1.48 9.22 -7.97
CA PHE A 12 0.30 9.56 -7.19
C PHE A 12 0.50 9.21 -5.72
N ALA A 13 0.94 7.99 -5.42
CA ALA A 13 1.18 7.49 -4.07
C ALA A 13 2.18 8.37 -3.31
N CYS A 14 3.33 8.70 -3.91
CA CYS A 14 4.30 9.62 -3.31
C CYS A 14 3.71 10.99 -3.03
N THR A 15 2.95 11.55 -3.97
CA THR A 15 2.34 12.88 -3.83
C THR A 15 1.30 12.92 -2.72
N LEU A 16 0.48 11.87 -2.62
CA LEU A 16 -0.53 11.74 -1.58
C LEU A 16 0.12 11.55 -0.20
N TYR A 17 1.11 10.66 -0.10
CA TYR A 17 1.78 10.33 1.15
C TYR A 17 2.65 11.48 1.69
N ALA A 18 3.10 12.40 0.83
CA ALA A 18 3.81 13.61 1.26
C ALA A 18 2.93 14.57 2.08
N LYS A 19 1.60 14.42 2.06
CA LYS A 19 0.68 15.25 2.85
C LYS A 19 0.60 14.69 4.29
N PRO A 20 0.93 15.48 5.33
CA PRO A 20 0.97 14.99 6.72
C PRO A 20 -0.32 14.36 7.21
N GLU A 21 -1.48 14.92 6.84
CA GLU A 21 -2.79 14.40 7.21
C GLU A 21 -3.06 13.02 6.59
N GLN A 22 -2.66 12.83 5.33
CA GLN A 22 -2.81 11.57 4.61
C GLN A 22 -1.87 10.51 5.18
N GLN A 23 -0.61 10.88 5.45
CA GLN A 23 0.34 10.00 6.12
C GLN A 23 -0.21 9.54 7.48
N THR A 24 -0.72 10.46 8.29
CA THR A 24 -1.29 10.15 9.61
C THR A 24 -2.47 9.18 9.49
N THR A 25 -3.36 9.43 8.54
CA THR A 25 -4.56 8.61 8.31
C THR A 25 -4.19 7.20 7.83
N LEU A 26 -3.30 7.08 6.85
CA LEU A 26 -2.85 5.80 6.33
C LEU A 26 -2.10 4.98 7.38
N LEU A 27 -1.27 5.62 8.21
CA LEU A 27 -0.61 4.97 9.33
C LEU A 27 -1.60 4.52 10.42
N ALA A 28 -2.67 5.28 10.67
CA ALA A 28 -3.72 4.85 11.60
C ALA A 28 -4.45 3.61 11.07
N LEU A 29 -4.83 3.59 9.78
CA LEU A 29 -5.44 2.43 9.14
C LEU A 29 -4.54 1.19 9.21
N GLN A 30 -3.24 1.35 8.97
CA GLN A 30 -2.27 0.26 9.09
C GLN A 30 -2.16 -0.26 10.52
N ASN A 31 -1.90 0.63 11.48
CA ASN A 31 -1.55 0.22 12.85
C ASN A 31 -2.76 -0.23 13.68
N GLN A 32 -3.94 0.34 13.44
CA GLN A 32 -5.14 0.07 14.23
C GLN A 32 -6.04 -1.00 13.60
N GLN A 33 -6.08 -1.07 12.27
CA GLN A 33 -6.99 -1.96 11.53
C GLN A 33 -6.25 -2.99 10.67
N GLY A 34 -4.91 -3.01 10.69
CA GLY A 34 -4.11 -3.95 9.91
C GLY A 34 -4.22 -3.77 8.39
N LYS A 35 -4.73 -2.63 7.91
CA LYS A 35 -4.96 -2.39 6.49
C LYS A 35 -3.64 -2.21 5.74
N ASN A 36 -3.61 -2.70 4.50
CA ASN A 36 -2.45 -2.55 3.64
C ASN A 36 -2.41 -1.13 3.05
N VAL A 37 -1.33 -0.39 3.32
CA VAL A 37 -1.18 1.02 2.88
C VAL A 37 -1.13 1.15 1.35
N ASN A 38 -0.47 0.23 0.65
CA ASN A 38 -0.41 0.26 -0.82
C ASN A 38 -1.77 0.01 -1.45
N LEU A 39 -2.59 -0.86 -0.85
CA LEU A 39 -3.98 -1.06 -1.26
C LEU A 39 -4.82 0.19 -0.99
N CYS A 40 -4.71 0.80 0.20
CA CYS A 40 -5.38 2.08 0.48
C CYS A 40 -5.02 3.15 -0.57
N LEU A 41 -3.74 3.27 -0.91
CA LEU A 41 -3.25 4.19 -1.93
C LEU A 41 -3.82 3.88 -3.32
N LEU A 42 -3.93 2.60 -3.70
CA LEU A 42 -4.56 2.20 -4.96
C LEU A 42 -6.03 2.62 -4.99
N LEU A 43 -6.78 2.36 -3.94
CA LEU A 43 -8.22 2.68 -3.91
C LEU A 43 -8.46 4.19 -4.04
N LEU A 44 -7.65 5.01 -3.36
CA LEU A 44 -7.68 6.47 -3.51
C LEU A 44 -7.24 6.92 -4.92
N TYR A 45 -6.32 6.21 -5.55
CA TYR A 45 -5.93 6.47 -6.93
C TYR A 45 -7.09 6.18 -7.90
N LEU A 46 -7.77 5.04 -7.75
CA LEU A 46 -8.95 4.70 -8.53
C LEU A 46 -10.08 5.71 -8.32
N ASP A 47 -10.27 6.17 -7.08
CA ASP A 47 -11.25 7.21 -6.78
C ASP A 47 -10.96 8.49 -7.56
N SER A 48 -9.69 8.93 -7.62
CA SER A 48 -9.26 10.10 -8.41
C SER A 48 -9.48 9.97 -9.92
N LEU A 49 -9.66 8.73 -10.40
CA LEU A 49 -9.92 8.40 -11.80
C LEU A 49 -11.41 8.11 -12.07
N ASN A 50 -12.28 8.29 -11.08
CA ASN A 50 -13.71 7.97 -11.16
C ASN A 50 -13.98 6.49 -11.46
N LEU A 51 -13.09 5.61 -10.99
CA LEU A 51 -13.19 4.16 -11.16
C LEU A 51 -13.59 3.51 -9.85
N SER A 52 -14.59 2.62 -9.88
CA SER A 52 -15.08 1.91 -8.72
C SER A 52 -14.75 0.42 -8.80
N VAL A 53 -14.36 -0.15 -7.66
CA VAL A 53 -14.26 -1.60 -7.45
C VAL A 53 -15.49 -2.12 -6.71
N ASN A 54 -15.89 -3.35 -7.02
CA ASN A 54 -16.88 -4.08 -6.22
C ASN A 54 -16.20 -4.94 -5.14
N THR A 55 -17.00 -5.56 -4.27
CA THR A 55 -16.49 -6.39 -3.16
C THR A 55 -15.63 -7.58 -3.63
N GLN A 56 -15.98 -8.22 -4.74
CA GLN A 56 -15.21 -9.35 -5.28
C GLN A 56 -13.82 -8.87 -5.75
N GLN A 57 -13.79 -7.80 -6.53
CA GLN A 57 -12.56 -7.17 -7.03
C GLN A 57 -11.67 -6.68 -5.89
N LEU A 58 -12.25 -6.10 -4.85
CA LEU A 58 -11.52 -5.72 -3.65
C LEU A 58 -10.89 -6.94 -2.96
N ASN A 59 -11.63 -8.05 -2.83
CA ASN A 59 -11.09 -9.27 -2.23
C ASN A 59 -9.91 -9.84 -3.04
N GLU A 60 -9.95 -9.78 -4.37
CA GLU A 60 -8.83 -10.17 -5.22
C GLU A 60 -7.57 -9.33 -4.94
N LEU A 61 -7.73 -8.00 -4.83
CA LEU A 61 -6.63 -7.09 -4.47
C LEU A 61 -6.11 -7.31 -3.04
N ILE A 62 -6.98 -7.65 -2.09
CA ILE A 62 -6.61 -8.03 -0.72
C ILE A 62 -5.78 -9.31 -0.73
N ASN A 63 -6.18 -10.33 -1.49
CA ASN A 63 -5.49 -11.61 -1.54
C ASN A 63 -4.06 -11.46 -2.08
N VAL A 64 -3.89 -10.71 -3.18
CA VAL A 64 -2.56 -10.44 -3.78
C VAL A 64 -1.65 -9.69 -2.81
N THR A 65 -2.19 -8.74 -2.04
CA THR A 65 -1.39 -7.99 -1.07
C THR A 65 -1.08 -8.79 0.20
N SER A 66 -2.01 -9.59 0.70
CA SER A 66 -1.87 -10.38 1.92
C SER A 66 -0.76 -11.43 1.82
N ASP A 67 -0.69 -12.14 0.69
CA ASP A 67 0.34 -13.17 0.48
C ASP A 67 1.75 -12.53 0.45
N PHE A 68 1.90 -11.46 -0.32
CA PHE A 68 3.17 -10.73 -0.38
C PHE A 68 3.56 -10.11 0.95
N ASP A 69 2.61 -9.50 1.67
CA ASP A 69 2.85 -8.91 2.99
C ASP A 69 3.36 -9.95 3.97
N THR A 70 2.74 -11.12 4.00
CA THR A 70 3.06 -12.20 4.94
C THR A 70 4.49 -12.69 4.76
N HIS A 71 4.93 -12.84 3.52
CA HIS A 71 6.25 -13.42 3.22
C HIS A 71 7.37 -12.40 3.07
N THR A 72 7.07 -11.11 2.86
CA THR A 72 8.09 -10.11 2.51
C THR A 72 8.04 -8.85 3.39
N LEU A 73 6.98 -8.04 3.28
CA LEU A 73 6.92 -6.72 3.93
C LEU A 73 6.78 -6.81 5.45
N ARG A 74 5.95 -7.73 5.98
CA ARG A 74 5.79 -7.88 7.44
C ARG A 74 7.08 -8.35 8.11
N PRO A 75 7.79 -9.39 7.62
CA PRO A 75 9.11 -9.74 8.15
C PRO A 75 10.10 -8.57 8.15
N LEU A 76 10.15 -7.80 7.06
CA LEU A 76 11.07 -6.67 6.96
C LEU A 76 10.72 -5.53 7.94
N ARG A 77 9.44 -5.21 8.09
CA ARG A 77 8.94 -4.23 9.07
C ARG A 77 9.17 -4.68 10.51
N ALA A 78 9.05 -5.98 10.78
CA ALA A 78 9.36 -6.56 12.08
C ALA A 78 10.87 -6.42 12.40
N ALA A 79 11.74 -6.74 11.43
CA ALA A 79 13.19 -6.56 11.59
C ALA A 79 13.54 -5.08 11.86
N ARG A 80 13.00 -4.14 11.07
CA ARG A 80 13.23 -2.70 11.27
C ARG A 80 12.73 -2.21 12.63
N SER A 81 11.58 -2.70 13.08
CA SER A 81 11.01 -2.37 14.41
C SER A 81 11.88 -2.91 15.54
N TYR A 82 12.34 -4.15 15.45
CA TYR A 82 13.25 -4.75 16.42
C TYR A 82 14.56 -3.96 16.53
N LEU A 83 15.18 -3.60 15.40
CA LEU A 83 16.43 -2.83 15.41
C LEU A 83 16.22 -1.44 16.02
N LYS A 84 15.08 -0.79 15.76
CA LYS A 84 14.74 0.50 16.37
C LYS A 84 14.65 0.39 17.90
N ALA A 85 14.02 -0.66 18.41
CA ALA A 85 13.90 -0.89 19.85
C ALA A 85 15.24 -1.18 20.53
N ASN A 86 16.20 -1.77 19.80
CA ASN A 86 17.51 -2.19 20.31
C ASN A 86 18.68 -1.34 19.77
N GLN A 87 18.40 -0.13 19.29
CA GLN A 87 19.37 0.69 18.55
C GLN A 87 20.72 0.90 19.27
N ASN A 88 20.71 0.98 20.60
CA ASN A 88 21.93 1.21 21.40
C ASN A 88 22.86 -0.01 21.46
N ALA A 89 22.35 -1.22 21.18
CA ALA A 89 23.13 -2.46 21.19
C ALA A 89 23.69 -2.83 19.81
N ILE A 90 23.41 -2.02 18.77
CA ILE A 90 23.74 -2.32 17.38
C ILE A 90 24.81 -1.33 16.91
N SER A 91 26.03 -1.83 16.70
CA SER A 91 27.21 -1.00 16.38
C SER A 91 27.08 -0.16 15.10
N ASP A 92 26.27 -0.58 14.13
CA ASP A 92 26.05 0.12 12.86
C ASP A 92 24.55 0.36 12.57
N TYR A 93 23.81 0.73 13.61
CA TYR A 93 22.36 0.87 13.54
C TYR A 93 21.89 1.80 12.41
N ALA A 94 22.56 2.94 12.21
CA ALA A 94 22.14 3.94 11.24
C ALA A 94 22.19 3.40 9.80
N THR A 95 23.29 2.72 9.43
CA THR A 95 23.47 2.12 8.10
C THR A 95 22.48 0.98 7.88
N ILE A 96 22.41 0.03 8.82
CA ILE A 96 21.50 -1.13 8.71
C ILE A 96 20.05 -0.65 8.59
N ARG A 97 19.64 0.34 9.39
CA ARG A 97 18.30 0.93 9.31
C ARG A 97 18.03 1.55 7.93
N ALA A 98 18.99 2.28 7.38
CA ALA A 98 18.84 2.92 6.07
C ALA A 98 18.72 1.90 4.94
N GLU A 99 19.52 0.83 4.98
CA GLU A 99 19.46 -0.26 4.00
C GLU A 99 18.13 -1.01 4.05
N LEU A 100 17.63 -1.33 5.26
CA LEU A 100 16.32 -1.98 5.42
C LEU A 100 15.18 -1.07 4.96
N LEU A 101 15.25 0.23 5.24
CA LEU A 101 14.25 1.19 4.73
C LEU A 101 14.28 1.26 3.19
N SER A 102 15.47 1.26 2.59
CA SER A 102 15.62 1.21 1.13
C SER A 102 15.05 -0.07 0.53
N ALA A 103 15.28 -1.22 1.17
CA ALA A 103 14.67 -2.48 0.77
C ALA A 103 13.14 -2.45 0.91
N GLU A 104 12.62 -1.88 2.00
CA GLU A 104 11.17 -1.77 2.26
C GLU A 104 10.50 -0.96 1.15
N LEU A 105 11.06 0.21 0.80
CA LEU A 105 10.53 1.05 -0.28
C LEU A 105 10.52 0.33 -1.65
N LYS A 106 11.55 -0.47 -1.95
CA LYS A 106 11.60 -1.28 -3.18
C LYS A 106 10.50 -2.34 -3.21
N LEU A 107 10.28 -3.03 -2.09
CA LEU A 107 9.22 -4.02 -1.97
C LEU A 107 7.82 -3.39 -2.00
N GLU A 108 7.63 -2.22 -1.39
CA GLU A 108 6.37 -1.48 -1.48
C GLU A 108 6.07 -1.08 -2.93
N LYS A 109 7.09 -0.59 -3.66
CA LYS A 109 6.95 -0.31 -5.09
C LYS A 109 6.60 -1.55 -5.91
N GLN A 110 7.19 -2.70 -5.58
CA GLN A 110 6.85 -3.98 -6.22
C GLN A 110 5.38 -4.38 -5.93
N GLN A 111 4.91 -4.21 -4.69
CA GLN A 111 3.53 -4.50 -4.34
C GLN A 111 2.54 -3.59 -5.08
N GLN A 112 2.87 -2.31 -5.25
CA GLN A 112 2.09 -1.40 -6.09
C GLN A 112 2.05 -1.84 -7.56
N HIS A 113 3.13 -2.41 -8.08
CA HIS A 113 3.15 -2.97 -9.43
C HIS A 113 2.20 -4.17 -9.57
N MET A 114 2.25 -5.13 -8.63
CA MET A 114 1.34 -6.29 -8.64
C MET A 114 -0.13 -5.88 -8.52
N LEU A 115 -0.41 -4.85 -7.71
CA LEU A 115 -1.74 -4.25 -7.60
C LEU A 115 -2.22 -3.68 -8.94
N ILE A 116 -1.35 -3.03 -9.70
CA ILE A 116 -1.66 -2.50 -11.03
C ILE A 116 -1.85 -3.62 -12.05
N GLU A 117 -1.02 -4.67 -12.02
CA GLU A 117 -1.22 -5.85 -12.86
C GLU A 117 -2.58 -6.49 -12.61
N THR A 118 -2.93 -6.66 -11.33
CA THR A 118 -4.21 -7.25 -10.90
C THR A 118 -5.39 -6.39 -11.35
N VAL A 119 -5.38 -5.10 -11.01
CA VAL A 119 -6.52 -4.21 -11.32
C VAL A 119 -6.75 -4.06 -12.82
N ASN A 120 -5.70 -4.16 -13.63
CA ASN A 120 -5.79 -4.10 -15.09
C ASN A 120 -6.47 -5.34 -15.72
N GLN A 121 -6.64 -6.43 -14.96
CA GLN A 121 -7.45 -7.59 -15.37
C GLN A 121 -8.92 -7.46 -14.94
N LEU A 122 -9.29 -6.43 -14.18
CA LEU A 122 -10.62 -6.26 -13.63
C LEU A 122 -11.48 -5.35 -14.51
N GLU A 123 -12.76 -5.67 -14.64
CA GLU A 123 -13.74 -4.80 -15.28
C GLU A 123 -14.25 -3.74 -14.29
N LEU A 124 -13.58 -2.59 -14.26
CA LEU A 124 -13.94 -1.47 -13.40
C LEU A 124 -15.11 -0.65 -13.96
N VAL A 125 -15.97 -0.16 -13.08
CA VAL A 125 -17.12 0.69 -13.46
C VAL A 125 -16.75 2.16 -13.24
N LYS A 126 -17.12 3.03 -14.19
CA LYS A 126 -17.01 4.48 -13.98
C LYS A 126 -18.19 4.96 -13.13
N LEU A 127 -17.88 5.62 -12.02
CA LEU A 127 -18.85 6.31 -11.16
C LEU A 127 -18.39 7.75 -10.96
N SER A 128 -19.32 8.70 -10.84
CA SER A 128 -18.97 10.11 -10.67
C SER A 128 -18.26 10.41 -9.35
N GLU A 129 -18.60 9.66 -8.30
CA GLU A 129 -18.03 9.80 -6.95
C GLU A 129 -17.88 8.41 -6.31
N PRO A 130 -16.87 7.61 -6.75
CA PRO A 130 -16.57 6.35 -6.09
C PRO A 130 -16.03 6.59 -4.67
N ASN A 131 -16.28 5.64 -3.76
CA ASN A 131 -15.69 5.63 -2.42
C ASN A 131 -15.11 4.25 -2.12
N ASN A 132 -14.06 3.90 -2.86
CA ASN A 132 -13.44 2.59 -2.75
C ASN A 132 -12.77 2.37 -1.39
N ILE A 133 -12.24 3.44 -0.79
CA ILE A 133 -11.58 3.35 0.52
C ILE A 133 -12.58 2.97 1.63
N GLU A 134 -13.81 3.48 1.59
CA GLU A 134 -14.85 3.14 2.57
C GLU A 134 -15.23 1.65 2.46
N LEU A 135 -15.31 1.10 1.25
CA LEU A 135 -15.54 -0.33 1.04
C LEU A 135 -14.45 -1.17 1.72
N TYR A 136 -13.18 -0.76 1.60
CA TYR A 136 -12.07 -1.48 2.21
C TYR A 136 -11.98 -1.33 3.73
N VAL A 137 -12.29 -0.15 4.27
CA VAL A 137 -12.33 0.06 5.72
C VAL A 137 -13.42 -0.82 6.36
N LYS A 138 -14.57 -0.98 5.71
CA LYS A 138 -15.68 -1.82 6.20
C LYS A 138 -15.47 -3.32 5.98
N ALA A 139 -14.58 -3.72 5.08
CA ALA A 139 -14.23 -5.12 4.89
C ALA A 139 -13.60 -5.68 6.18
N THR A 140 -14.12 -6.80 6.66
CA THR A 140 -13.72 -7.44 7.92
C THR A 140 -12.46 -8.28 7.74
#